data_AF-A0A953TYU1-F1
#
_entry.id   AF-A0A953TYU1-F1
#
_cell.length_a   1.000
_cell.length_b   1.000
_cell.length_c   1.000
_cell.angle_alpha   90.00
_cell.angle_beta   90.00
_cell.angle_gamma   90.00
#
_symmetry.space_group_name_H-M   'P 1'
#
loop_
_entity.id
_entity.type
_entity.pdbx_description
1 polymer ?
#
loop_
_entity_poly.entity_id
_entity_poly.type
_entity_poly.pdbx_seq_one_letter_code
_entity_poly.pdbx_strand_id
1 'polypeptide(L)'
;MRTLDDLRNDIDRVDEVLVRLLNERARVACEIGELKRQLGADVYQPEREKQVLAHVRGIAAEGPLGADAIARLFERIIDEARRLERSVIHGEDKADNGPDGDGRLK
;
A
#
# COMPACT_ATOMS: atom_id res chain seq x y z
N MET A 1 -32.39 8.89 -11.82
CA MET A 1 -31.21 9.74 -12.09
C MET A 1 -30.41 9.79 -10.80
N ARG A 2 -29.10 9.53 -10.83
CA ARG A 2 -28.28 9.61 -9.61
C ARG A 2 -27.93 11.06 -9.31
N THR A 3 -27.91 11.41 -8.04
CA THR A 3 -27.43 12.71 -7.56
C THR A 3 -25.92 12.69 -7.34
N LEU A 4 -25.34 13.87 -7.12
CA LEU A 4 -23.93 13.98 -6.76
C LEU A 4 -23.64 13.27 -5.43
N ASP A 5 -24.55 13.37 -4.47
CA ASP A 5 -24.39 12.74 -3.15
C ASP A 5 -24.49 11.21 -3.24
N ASP A 6 -25.35 10.68 -4.12
CA ASP A 6 -25.39 9.23 -4.39
C ASP A 6 -24.06 8.68 -4.92
N LEU A 7 -23.33 9.46 -5.73
CA LEU A 7 -22.02 9.07 -6.27
C LEU A 7 -20.92 9.21 -5.23
N ARG A 8 -20.98 10.22 -4.36
CA ARG A 8 -20.04 10.38 -3.24
C ARG A 8 -20.16 9.24 -2.24
N ASN A 9 -21.39 8.86 -1.88
CA ASN A 9 -21.64 7.71 -1.00
C ASN A 9 -21.08 6.40 -1.60
N ASP A 10 -21.10 6.27 -2.92
CA ASP A 10 -20.48 5.13 -3.60
C ASP A 10 -18.95 5.17 -3.54
N ILE A 11 -18.34 6.35 -3.64
CA ILE A 11 -16.89 6.53 -3.45
C ILE A 11 -16.53 6.14 -2.02
N ASP A 12 -17.24 6.65 -1.01
CA ASP A 12 -16.98 6.33 0.41
C ASP A 12 -17.03 4.81 0.64
N ARG A 13 -18.05 4.14 0.08
CA ARG A 13 -18.18 2.69 0.15
C ARG A 13 -17.02 1.95 -0.54
N VAL A 14 -16.54 2.44 -1.68
CA VAL A 14 -15.38 1.85 -2.36
C VAL A 14 -14.11 2.08 -1.54
N ASP A 15 -13.95 3.25 -0.96
CA ASP A 15 -12.79 3.63 -0.14
C ASP A 15 -12.67 2.76 1.12
N GLU A 16 -13.79 2.45 1.79
CA GLU A 16 -13.81 1.50 2.90
C GLU A 16 -13.27 0.12 2.49
N VAL A 17 -13.65 -0.37 1.30
CA VAL A 17 -13.15 -1.64 0.76
C VAL A 17 -11.67 -1.54 0.42
N LEU A 18 -11.22 -0.43 -0.18
CA LEU A 18 -9.81 -0.20 -0.47
C LEU A 18 -8.96 -0.23 0.81
N VAL A 19 -9.38 0.47 1.86
CA VAL A 19 -8.67 0.46 3.15
C VAL A 19 -8.60 -0.94 3.74
N ARG A 20 -9.69 -1.72 3.66
CA ARG A 20 -9.69 -3.12 4.11
C ARG A 20 -8.67 -3.98 3.35
N LEU A 21 -8.65 -3.88 2.02
CA LEU A 21 -7.74 -4.64 1.16
C LEU A 21 -6.28 -4.23 1.35
N LEU A 22 -6.02 -2.93 1.54
CA LEU A 22 -4.68 -2.41 1.83
C LEU A 22 -4.17 -2.94 3.17
N ASN A 23 -5.02 -2.99 4.20
CA ASN A 23 -4.68 -3.57 5.49
C ASN A 23 -4.42 -5.08 5.41
N GLU A 24 -5.21 -5.81 4.62
CA GLU A 24 -4.97 -7.23 4.36
C GLU A 24 -3.61 -7.46 3.69
N ARG A 25 -3.30 -6.70 2.64
CA ARG A 25 -1.99 -6.75 1.97
C ARG A 25 -0.85 -6.40 2.94
N ALA A 26 -1.04 -5.42 3.82
CA ALA A 26 -0.05 -5.03 4.81
C ALA A 26 0.22 -6.14 5.84
N ARG A 27 -0.81 -6.86 6.29
CA ARG A 27 -0.63 -8.01 7.19
C ARG A 27 0.23 -9.11 6.56
N VAL A 28 -0.05 -9.45 5.30
CA VAL A 28 0.78 -10.41 4.55
C VAL A 28 2.23 -9.92 4.42
N ALA A 29 2.45 -8.63 4.20
CA ALA A 29 3.79 -8.06 4.18
C ALA A 29 4.49 -8.18 5.55
N CYS A 30 3.78 -7.96 6.66
CA CYS A 30 4.32 -8.16 8.01
C CYS A 30 4.72 -9.63 8.26
N GLU A 31 3.87 -10.60 7.88
CA GLU A 31 4.19 -12.03 7.99
C GLU A 31 5.44 -12.39 7.17
N ILE A 32 5.55 -11.83 5.95
CA ILE A 32 6.77 -11.94 5.14
C ILE A 32 7.98 -11.34 5.88
N GLY A 33 7.83 -10.18 6.51
CA GLY A 33 8.87 -9.53 7.31
C GLY A 33 9.35 -10.38 8.49
N GLU A 34 8.43 -11.05 9.20
CA GLU A 34 8.77 -11.99 10.28
C GLU A 34 9.56 -13.19 9.76
N LEU A 35 9.17 -13.74 8.61
CA LEU A 35 9.89 -14.84 7.97
C LEU A 35 11.28 -14.39 7.50
N LYS A 36 11.40 -13.20 6.89
CA LYS A 36 12.69 -12.61 6.51
C LYS A 36 13.60 -12.43 7.73
N ARG A 37 13.06 -11.96 8.87
CA ARG A 37 13.80 -11.86 10.14
C ARG A 37 14.38 -13.20 10.56
N GLN A 38 13.57 -14.26 10.54
CA GLN A 38 13.98 -15.61 10.91
C GLN A 38 15.06 -16.18 9.96
N LEU A 39 14.97 -15.84 8.67
CA LEU A 39 15.90 -16.29 7.64
C LEU A 39 17.14 -15.40 7.49
N GLY A 40 17.22 -14.26 8.19
CA GLY A 40 18.28 -13.27 8.00
C GLY A 40 18.29 -12.64 6.60
N ALA A 41 17.13 -12.57 5.94
CA ALA A 41 16.99 -12.05 4.58
C ALA A 41 16.72 -10.54 4.57
N ASP A 42 17.18 -9.86 3.51
CA ASP A 42 16.98 -8.42 3.34
C ASP A 42 15.51 -8.05 3.11
N VAL A 43 15.08 -6.93 3.70
CA VAL A 43 13.75 -6.34 3.43
C VAL A 43 13.64 -5.90 1.98
N TYR A 44 14.66 -5.19 1.50
CA TYR A 44 14.69 -4.61 0.16
C TYR A 44 15.06 -5.68 -0.87
N GLN A 45 14.10 -6.00 -1.75
CA GLN A 45 14.25 -7.00 -2.79
C GLN A 45 13.77 -6.42 -4.14
N PRO A 46 14.63 -5.68 -4.86
CA PRO A 46 14.22 -4.89 -6.04
C PRO A 46 13.61 -5.75 -7.16
N GLU A 47 14.09 -6.97 -7.35
CA GLU A 47 13.52 -7.88 -8.36
C GLU A 47 12.09 -8.29 -8.00
N ARG A 48 11.79 -8.48 -6.71
CA ARG A 48 10.42 -8.76 -6.27
C ARG A 48 9.51 -7.55 -6.50
N GLU A 49 9.98 -6.34 -6.23
CA GLU A 49 9.22 -5.10 -6.46
C GLU A 49 8.90 -4.92 -7.95
N LYS A 50 9.88 -5.13 -8.84
CA LYS A 50 9.66 -5.11 -10.30
C LYS A 50 8.59 -6.09 -10.73
N GLN A 51 8.58 -7.31 -10.19
CA GLN A 51 7.56 -8.31 -10.48
C GLN A 51 6.16 -7.86 -10.02
N VAL A 52 6.05 -7.26 -8.83
CA VAL A 52 4.77 -6.71 -8.36
C VAL A 52 4.27 -5.62 -9.31
N LEU A 53 5.14 -4.67 -9.68
CA LEU A 53 4.78 -3.57 -10.58
C LEU A 53 4.38 -4.06 -11.97
N ALA A 54 5.11 -5.02 -12.54
CA ALA A 54 4.75 -5.63 -13.82
C ALA A 54 3.38 -6.33 -13.76
N HIS A 55 3.11 -7.05 -12.66
CA HIS A 55 1.85 -7.75 -12.48
C HIS A 55 0.65 -6.79 -12.42
N VAL A 56 0.72 -5.74 -11.60
CA VAL A 56 -0.39 -4.79 -11.44
C VAL A 56 -0.61 -3.92 -12.68
N ARG A 57 0.46 -3.64 -13.44
CA ARG A 57 0.37 -3.01 -14.76
C ARG A 57 -0.43 -3.88 -15.74
N GLY A 58 -0.26 -5.21 -15.68
CA GLY A 58 -1.04 -6.15 -16.47
C GLY A 58 -2.53 -6.14 -16.12
N ILE A 59 -2.86 -6.08 -14.82
CA ILE A 59 -4.25 -6.01 -14.35
C ILE A 59 -4.92 -4.69 -14.74
N ALA A 60 -4.17 -3.58 -14.72
CA ALA A 60 -4.68 -2.23 -14.99
C ALA A 60 -5.19 -2.02 -16.43
N ALA A 61 -4.90 -2.92 -17.36
CA ALA A 61 -5.23 -2.76 -18.78
C ALA A 61 -6.74 -2.60 -19.06
N GLU A 62 -7.60 -3.05 -18.13
CA GLU A 62 -9.06 -3.06 -18.30
C GLU A 62 -9.78 -1.93 -17.55
N GLY A 63 -9.04 -1.10 -16.80
CA GLY A 63 -9.61 -0.08 -15.92
C GLY A 63 -9.50 1.36 -16.44
N PRO A 64 -10.29 2.31 -15.91
CA PRO A 64 -10.15 3.73 -16.21
C PRO A 64 -8.83 4.33 -15.69
N LEU A 65 -8.18 3.66 -14.73
CA LEU A 65 -6.83 3.98 -14.29
C LEU A 65 -5.83 3.18 -15.14
N GLY A 66 -5.13 3.86 -16.05
CA GLY A 66 -4.12 3.22 -16.89
C GLY A 66 -2.94 2.65 -16.10
N ALA A 67 -2.16 1.78 -16.75
CA ALA A 67 -1.07 1.01 -16.14
C ALA A 67 -0.04 1.86 -15.36
N ASP A 68 0.33 3.04 -15.87
CA ASP A 68 1.27 3.92 -15.17
C ASP A 68 0.68 4.54 -13.90
N ALA A 69 -0.62 4.86 -13.89
CA ALA A 69 -1.27 5.37 -12.69
C ALA A 69 -1.33 4.30 -11.60
N ILE A 70 -1.69 3.07 -11.97
CA ILE A 70 -1.68 1.94 -11.04
C ILE A 70 -0.27 1.66 -10.52
N ALA A 71 0.75 1.69 -11.38
CA ALA A 71 2.13 1.48 -10.95
C ALA A 71 2.57 2.49 -9.88
N ARG A 72 2.31 3.78 -10.07
CA ARG A 72 2.64 4.83 -9.09
C ARG A 72 1.94 4.63 -7.74
N LEU A 73 0.69 4.19 -7.75
CA LEU A 73 -0.02 3.87 -6.51
C LEU A 73 0.64 2.68 -5.80
N PHE A 74 0.98 1.63 -6.54
CA PHE A 74 1.62 0.44 -5.99
C PHE A 74 3.03 0.69 -5.47
N GLU A 75 3.79 1.62 -6.05
CA GLU A 75 5.07 2.07 -5.48
C GLU A 75 4.88 2.59 -4.05
N ARG A 76 3.87 3.42 -3.79
CA ARG A 76 3.58 3.93 -2.43
C ARG A 76 3.11 2.83 -1.48
N ILE A 77 2.32 1.87 -1.98
CA ILE A 77 1.89 0.70 -1.18
C ILE A 77 3.09 -0.20 -0.84
N ILE A 78 4.06 -0.34 -1.75
CA ILE A 78 5.33 -1.06 -1.49
C ILE A 78 6.17 -0.29 -0.47
N ASP A 79 6.27 1.03 -0.58
CA ASP A 79 7.00 1.88 0.37
C ASP A 79 6.51 1.69 1.81
N GLU A 80 5.19 1.76 2.02
CA GLU A 80 4.58 1.57 3.34
C GLU A 80 4.74 0.14 3.85
N ALA A 81 4.61 -0.87 2.98
CA ALA A 81 4.84 -2.26 3.37
C ALA A 81 6.29 -2.47 3.86
N ARG A 82 7.28 -1.92 3.14
CA ARG A 82 8.69 -1.99 3.57
C ARG A 82 8.93 -1.26 4.89
N ARG A 83 8.23 -0.14 5.13
CA ARG A 83 8.30 0.59 6.40
C ARG A 83 7.82 -0.29 7.55
N LEU A 84 6.67 -0.96 7.38
CA LEU A 84 6.14 -1.89 8.38
C LEU A 84 7.08 -3.10 8.60
N GLU A 85 7.60 -3.69 7.53
CA GLU A 85 8.56 -4.80 7.62
C GLU A 85 9.82 -4.41 8.40
N ARG A 86 10.36 -3.20 8.18
CA ARG A 86 11.50 -2.70 8.95
C ARG A 86 11.18 -2.63 10.44
N SER A 87 10.04 -2.07 10.83
CA SER A 87 9.64 -1.99 12.25
C SER A 87 9.51 -3.39 12.88
N VAL A 88 8.95 -4.36 12.16
CA VAL A 88 8.84 -5.76 12.61
C VAL A 88 10.22 -6.42 12.80
N ILE A 89 11.16 -6.16 11.88
CA ILE A 89 12.50 -6.73 11.94
C ILE A 89 13.33 -6.14 13.08
N HIS A 90 13.21 -4.84 13.32
CA HIS A 90 14.01 -4.12 14.31
C HIS A 90 13.39 -4.13 15.72
N GLY A 91 12.17 -4.70 15.87
CA GLY A 91 11.49 -4.77 17.17
C GLY A 91 11.00 -3.42 17.66
N GLU A 92 10.76 -2.47 16.75
CA GLU A 92 10.19 -1.17 17.12
C GLU A 92 8.69 -1.34 17.35
N ASP A 93 8.28 -1.30 18.62
CA ASP A 93 6.88 -1.21 19.02
C ASP A 93 6.19 -0.06 18.28
N LYS A 94 4.99 -0.33 17.78
CA LYS A 94 4.15 0.59 17.01
C LYS A 94 4.02 1.97 17.69
N ALA A 95 4.87 2.92 17.31
CA ALA A 95 4.56 4.34 17.46
C ALA A 95 3.67 4.73 16.28
N ASP A 96 2.38 4.72 16.54
CA ASP A 96 1.37 5.44 15.76
C ASP A 96 1.79 6.90 15.63
N ASN A 97 2.25 7.31 14.46
CA ASN A 97 2.29 8.71 14.07
C ASN A 97 1.25 8.88 12.97
N GLY A 98 0.03 9.22 13.40
CA GLY A 98 -0.95 9.93 12.59
C GLY A 98 -0.35 11.18 11.95
N PRO A 99 -1.04 11.77 10.98
CA PRO A 99 -0.41 12.55 9.92
C PRO A 99 0.32 13.75 10.51
N ASP A 100 1.61 13.86 10.15
CA ASP A 100 2.37 15.10 10.25
C ASP A 100 1.50 16.23 9.72
N GLY A 101 1.17 17.15 10.63
CA GLY A 101 0.41 18.34 10.33
C GLY A 101 1.07 19.08 9.19
N ASP A 102 0.29 19.29 8.13
CA ASP A 102 0.58 20.18 7.01
C ASP A 102 1.05 21.54 7.55
N GLY A 103 2.38 21.67 7.63
CA GLY A 103 3.08 22.89 7.94
C GLY A 103 2.99 23.79 6.71
N ARG A 104 1.89 24.54 6.63
CA ARG A 104 1.72 25.73 5.78
C ARG A 104 3.07 26.42 5.55
N LEU A 105 3.58 26.31 4.32
CA LEU A 105 4.57 27.24 3.82
C LEU A 105 3.86 28.54 3.46
N LYS A 106 4.44 29.62 3.99
CA LYS A 106 4.05 31.01 3.80
C LYS A 106 4.09 31.45 2.35
#